data_AF-A0A3C0YCI7-F1
#
_entry.id   AF-A0A3C0YCI7-F1
#
_cell.length_a   1.000
_cell.length_b   1.000
_cell.length_c   1.000
_cell.angle_alpha   90.00
_cell.angle_beta   90.00
_cell.angle_gamma   90.00
#
_symmetry.space_group_name_H-M   'P 1'
#
loop_
_entity.id
_entity.type
_entity.pdbx_description
1 polymer ?
#
loop_
_entity_poly.entity_id
_entity_poly.type
_entity_poly.pdbx_seq_one_letter_code
_entity_poly.pdbx_strand_id
1 'polypeptide(L)'
;LIFLVFVIYPVGYGLWLARHPQSYVKLFEDPIFYRSVVNTLIFLIVGINIKMLIALGLSGFFVQTRRWIKWLSVLFILPWALPSIPTILSVRFMLNPEWGVINSLIFRLTGADGPNWLNDP
;
A
#
# COMPACT_ATOMS: atom_id res chain seq x y z
N LEU A 1 -21.56 -18.26 -13.62
CA LEU A 1 -22.75 -17.46 -13.27
C LEU A 1 -22.59 -16.73 -11.93
N ILE A 2 -22.43 -17.43 -10.80
CA ILE A 2 -22.28 -16.77 -9.47
C ILE A 2 -21.10 -15.78 -9.44
N PHE A 3 -19.92 -16.16 -9.94
CA PHE A 3 -18.74 -15.27 -10.02
C PHE A 3 -19.02 -13.96 -10.77
N LEU A 4 -19.75 -14.03 -11.89
CA LEU A 4 -20.08 -12.83 -12.68
C LEU A 4 -20.98 -11.88 -11.90
N VAL A 5 -21.92 -12.41 -11.11
CA VAL A 5 -22.78 -11.58 -10.24
C VAL A 5 -21.92 -10.83 -9.22
N PHE A 6 -20.98 -11.51 -8.55
CA PHE A 6 -20.11 -10.86 -7.56
C PHE A 6 -19.20 -9.77 -8.13
N VAL A 7 -18.76 -9.91 -9.38
CA VAL A 7 -17.89 -8.92 -10.04
C VAL A 7 -18.70 -7.77 -10.64
N ILE A 8 -19.79 -8.09 -11.35
CA ILE A 8 -20.55 -7.10 -12.13
C ILE A 8 -21.51 -6.30 -11.26
N TYR A 9 -22.15 -6.92 -10.26
CA TYR A 9 -23.12 -6.25 -9.39
C TYR A 9 -22.57 -4.99 -8.70
N PRO A 10 -21.41 -5.02 -7.99
CA PRO A 10 -20.90 -3.82 -7.32
C PRO A 10 -20.51 -2.71 -8.29
N VAL A 11 -19.97 -3.06 -9.46
CA VAL A 11 -19.63 -2.08 -10.51
C VAL A 11 -20.90 -1.42 -11.06
N GLY A 12 -21.91 -2.22 -11.40
CA GLY A 12 -23.20 -1.73 -11.90
C GLY A 12 -23.93 -0.87 -10.86
N TYR A 13 -23.94 -1.29 -9.60
CA TYR A 13 -24.50 -0.52 -8.49
C TYR A 13 -23.78 0.81 -8.29
N GLY A 14 -22.44 0.82 -8.39
CA GLY A 14 -21.64 2.05 -8.33
C GLY A 14 -22.00 3.04 -9.44
N LEU A 15 -22.14 2.56 -10.68
CA LEU A 15 -22.58 3.40 -11.80
C LEU A 15 -24.02 3.90 -11.63
N TRP A 16 -24.91 3.07 -11.09
CA TRP A 16 -26.28 3.47 -10.79
C TRP A 16 -26.35 4.55 -9.70
N LEU A 17 -25.50 4.50 -8.68
CA LEU A 17 -25.40 5.54 -7.65
C LEU A 17 -24.81 6.85 -8.23
N ALA A 18 -23.83 6.73 -9.11
CA ALA A 18 -23.17 7.87 -9.76
C ALA A 18 -24.11 8.65 -10.70
N ARG A 19 -25.18 8.03 -11.22
CA ARG A 19 -26.13 8.74 -12.10
C ARG A 19 -26.88 9.89 -11.41
N HIS A 20 -26.96 9.87 -10.07
CA HIS A 20 -27.73 10.84 -9.30
C HIS A 20 -26.89 12.10 -9.02
N PRO A 21 -27.29 13.30 -9.49
CA PRO A 21 -26.53 14.53 -9.28
C PRO A 21 -26.27 14.85 -7.79
N GLN A 22 -27.19 14.48 -6.90
CA GLN A 22 -27.03 14.67 -5.46
C GLN A 22 -25.85 13.88 -4.86
N SER A 23 -25.45 12.76 -5.49
CA SER A 23 -24.28 11.98 -5.05
C SER A 23 -23.00 12.80 -5.15
N TYR A 24 -22.87 13.65 -6.18
CA TYR A 24 -21.71 14.53 -6.36
C TYR A 24 -21.72 15.70 -5.37
N VAL A 25 -22.89 16.30 -5.12
CA VAL A 25 -23.02 17.39 -4.12
C VAL A 25 -22.57 16.90 -2.74
N LYS A 26 -23.09 15.75 -2.31
CA LYS A 26 -22.68 15.14 -1.03
C LYS A 26 -21.18 14.84 -0.96
N LEU A 27 -20.58 14.44 -2.08
CA LEU A 27 -19.14 14.15 -2.14
C LEU A 27 -18.29 15.42 -2.00
N PHE A 28 -18.72 16.53 -2.61
CA PHE A 28 -18.03 17.82 -2.50
C PHE A 28 -18.24 18.50 -1.13
N GLU A 29 -19.32 18.19 -0.44
CA GLU A 29 -19.57 18.63 0.95
C GLU A 29 -18.81 17.79 1.99
N ASP A 30 -18.27 16.64 1.60
CA ASP A 30 -17.51 15.77 2.51
C ASP A 30 -16.08 16.29 2.72
N PRO A 31 -15.69 16.70 3.95
CA PRO A 31 -14.35 17.20 4.24
C PRO A 31 -13.25 16.14 4.06
N ILE A 32 -13.59 14.84 4.11
CA ILE A 32 -12.63 13.75 3.95
C ILE A 32 -12.30 13.54 2.47
N PHE A 33 -13.26 13.79 1.57
CA PHE A 33 -13.10 13.52 0.14
C PHE A 33 -11.85 14.20 -0.44
N TYR A 34 -11.70 15.50 -0.22
CA TYR A 34 -10.54 16.25 -0.72
C TYR A 34 -9.22 15.72 -0.16
N ARG A 35 -9.17 15.37 1.14
CA ARG A 35 -7.98 14.79 1.76
C ARG A 35 -7.63 13.44 1.11
N SER A 36 -8.61 12.57 0.89
CA SER A 36 -8.42 11.29 0.23
C SER A 36 -7.92 11.44 -1.21
N VAL A 37 -8.47 12.40 -1.97
CA VAL A 37 -8.03 12.69 -3.34
C VAL A 37 -6.58 13.18 -3.35
N VAL A 38 -6.23 14.15 -2.50
CA VAL A 38 -4.86 14.67 -2.39
C VAL A 38 -3.88 13.57 -1.99
N ASN A 39 -4.20 12.77 -0.97
CA ASN A 39 -3.35 11.65 -0.56
C ASN A 39 -3.14 10.62 -1.68
N THR A 40 -4.20 10.34 -2.44
CA THR A 40 -4.12 9.44 -3.60
C THR A 40 -3.23 10.03 -4.69
N LEU A 41 -3.38 11.31 -5.02
CA LEU A 41 -2.53 11.99 -6.00
C LEU A 41 -1.07 12.03 -5.56
N ILE A 42 -0.79 12.30 -4.28
CA ILE A 42 0.57 12.25 -3.73
C ILE A 42 1.14 10.83 -3.86
N PHE A 43 0.37 9.80 -3.52
CA PHE A 43 0.81 8.41 -3.68
C PHE A 43 1.11 8.06 -5.15
N LEU A 44 0.25 8.49 -6.08
CA LEU A 44 0.44 8.24 -7.51
C LEU A 44 1.66 8.98 -8.06
N ILE A 45 1.85 10.25 -7.70
CA ILE A 45 2.93 11.08 -8.26
C ILE A 45 4.26 10.77 -7.58
N VAL A 46 4.28 10.60 -6.26
CA VAL A 46 5.53 10.41 -5.51
C VAL A 46 5.81 8.93 -5.32
N GLY A 47 4.87 8.19 -4.72
CA GLY A 47 5.06 6.78 -4.34
C GLY A 47 5.34 5.87 -5.54
N ILE A 48 4.52 5.97 -6.61
CA ILE A 48 4.72 5.15 -7.80
C ILE A 48 6.02 5.50 -8.52
N ASN A 49 6.34 6.78 -8.69
CA ASN A 49 7.56 7.18 -9.39
C ASN A 49 8.82 6.78 -8.61
N ILE A 50 8.85 6.94 -7.29
CA ILE A 50 9.97 6.46 -6.46
C ILE A 50 10.13 4.94 -6.61
N LYS A 51 9.04 4.17 -6.52
CA LYS A 51 9.07 2.72 -6.74
C LYS A 51 9.63 2.37 -8.12
N MET A 52 9.21 3.09 -9.16
CA MET A 52 9.65 2.88 -10.53
C MET A 52 11.14 3.21 -10.71
N LEU A 53 11.62 4.32 -10.14
CA LEU A 53 13.03 4.71 -10.19
C LEU A 53 13.93 3.69 -9.49
N ILE A 54 13.52 3.21 -8.31
CA ILE A 54 14.25 2.16 -7.59
C ILE A 54 14.27 0.87 -8.42
N ALA A 55 13.13 0.44 -8.96
CA ALA A 55 13.05 -0.76 -9.79
C ALA A 55 13.92 -0.65 -11.05
N LEU A 56 13.92 0.51 -11.71
CA LEU A 56 14.75 0.77 -12.87
C LEU A 56 16.25 0.75 -12.50
N GLY A 57 16.63 1.39 -11.40
CA GLY A 57 18.01 1.37 -10.90
C GLY A 57 18.49 -0.05 -10.56
N LEU A 58 17.64 -0.86 -9.93
CA LEU A 58 17.93 -2.25 -9.61
C LEU A 58 17.88 -3.18 -10.84
N SER A 59 17.19 -2.81 -11.92
CA SER A 59 17.04 -3.66 -13.10
C SER A 59 18.39 -4.07 -13.71
N GLY A 60 19.31 -3.11 -13.88
CA GLY A 60 20.65 -3.37 -14.41
C GLY A 60 21.48 -4.32 -13.53
N PHE A 61 21.25 -4.32 -12.21
CA PHE A 61 21.88 -5.27 -11.31
C PHE A 61 21.35 -6.70 -11.52
N PHE A 62 20.03 -6.86 -11.71
CA PHE A 62 19.38 -8.16 -11.90
C PHE A 62 19.53 -8.75 -13.32
N VAL A 63 19.96 -7.97 -14.31
CA VAL A 63 20.28 -8.47 -15.66
C VAL A 63 21.51 -9.40 -15.67
N GLN A 64 22.39 -9.29 -14.68
CA GLN A 64 23.62 -10.09 -14.63
C GLN A 64 23.34 -11.58 -14.39
N THR A 65 23.99 -12.45 -15.16
CA THR A 65 23.73 -13.91 -15.16
C THR A 65 24.41 -14.70 -14.03
N ARG A 66 24.93 -14.03 -12.99
CA ARG A 66 25.65 -14.68 -11.88
C ARG A 66 24.71 -15.54 -11.04
N ARG A 67 25.15 -16.74 -10.63
CA ARG A 67 24.31 -17.69 -9.87
C ARG A 67 23.76 -17.12 -8.55
N TRP A 68 24.54 -16.35 -7.81
CA TRP A 68 24.09 -15.73 -6.56
C TRP A 68 23.06 -14.61 -6.79
N ILE A 69 23.11 -13.92 -7.94
CA ILE A 69 22.11 -12.92 -8.33
C ILE A 69 20.78 -13.60 -8.65
N LYS A 70 20.80 -14.80 -9.26
CA LYS A 70 19.58 -15.60 -9.45
C LYS A 70 18.89 -15.92 -8.13
N TRP A 71 19.64 -16.36 -7.12
CA TRP A 71 19.09 -16.61 -5.78
C TRP A 71 18.56 -15.35 -5.12
N LEU A 72 19.28 -14.23 -5.23
CA LEU A 72 18.83 -12.94 -4.73
C LEU A 72 17.54 -12.46 -5.44
N SER A 73 17.40 -12.73 -6.74
CA SER A 73 16.20 -12.40 -7.51
C SER A 73 14.97 -13.12 -6.97
N VAL A 74 15.12 -14.39 -6.57
CA VAL A 74 14.03 -15.16 -5.95
C VAL A 74 13.58 -14.48 -4.65
N LEU A 75 14.53 -14.10 -3.78
CA LEU A 75 14.23 -13.39 -2.53
C LEU A 75 13.48 -12.07 -2.79
N PHE A 76 13.87 -11.32 -3.82
CA PHE A 76 13.21 -10.05 -4.20
C PHE A 76 11.79 -10.24 -4.77
N ILE A 77 11.49 -11.40 -5.35
CA ILE A 77 10.14 -11.70 -5.87
C ILE A 77 9.21 -12.18 -4.74
N LEU A 78 9.75 -12.71 -3.64
CA LEU A 78 8.94 -13.24 -2.53
C LEU A 78 7.86 -12.27 -2.04
N PRO A 79 8.14 -10.97 -1.75
CA PRO A 79 7.11 -10.05 -1.28
C PRO A 79 5.91 -9.92 -2.22
N TRP A 80 6.13 -10.03 -3.54
CA TRP A 80 5.04 -10.02 -4.53
C TRP A 80 4.25 -11.34 -4.53
N ALA A 81 4.91 -12.45 -4.26
CA ALA A 81 4.28 -13.78 -4.22
C ALA A 81 3.46 -14.01 -2.93
N LEU A 82 3.69 -13.22 -1.88
CA LEU A 82 2.96 -13.35 -0.62
C LEU A 82 1.50 -12.87 -0.77
N PRO A 83 0.53 -13.56 -0.13
CA PRO A 83 -0.85 -13.10 -0.09
C PRO A 83 -0.95 -11.75 0.65
N SER A 84 -1.80 -10.85 0.13
CA SER A 84 -1.91 -9.48 0.64
C SER A 84 -2.39 -9.42 2.08
N ILE A 85 -3.38 -10.24 2.46
CA ILE A 85 -3.99 -10.20 3.79
C ILE A 85 -2.98 -10.53 4.90
N PRO A 86 -2.26 -11.68 4.88
CA PRO A 86 -1.20 -11.94 5.85
C PRO A 86 -0.11 -10.87 5.86
N THR A 87 0.30 -10.37 4.69
CA THR A 87 1.31 -9.30 4.59
C THR A 87 0.88 -8.04 5.35
N ILE A 88 -0.37 -7.60 5.15
CA ILE A 88 -0.91 -6.42 5.85
C ILE A 88 -0.97 -6.66 7.36
N LEU A 89 -1.41 -7.85 7.80
CA LEU A 89 -1.47 -8.18 9.22
C LEU A 89 -0.07 -8.22 9.86
N SER A 90 0.92 -8.79 9.16
CA SER A 90 2.32 -8.80 9.61
C SER A 90 2.87 -7.38 9.74
N VAL A 91 2.64 -6.52 8.76
CA VAL A 91 3.09 -5.11 8.82
C VAL A 91 2.37 -4.35 9.95
N ARG A 92 1.07 -4.56 10.12
CA ARG A 92 0.31 -3.94 11.23
C ARG A 92 0.84 -4.38 12.60
N PHE A 93 1.18 -5.66 12.76
CA PHE A 93 1.83 -6.18 13.96
C PHE A 93 3.20 -5.52 14.18
N MET A 94 4.02 -5.41 13.13
CA MET A 94 5.36 -4.81 13.21
C MET A 94 5.33 -3.32 13.60
N LEU A 95 4.31 -2.60 13.11
CA LEU A 95 4.08 -1.17 13.38
C LEU A 95 3.26 -0.91 14.65
N ASN A 96 2.92 -1.94 15.43
CA ASN A 96 2.19 -1.75 16.69
C ASN A 96 3.00 -0.84 17.64
N PRO A 97 2.39 0.21 18.23
CA PRO A 97 3.13 1.16 19.06
C PRO A 97 3.67 0.57 20.37
N GLU A 98 2.95 -0.36 20.98
CA GLU A 98 3.21 -0.89 22.32
C GLU A 98 4.22 -2.04 22.31
N TRP A 99 4.10 -2.95 21.33
CA TRP A 99 4.89 -4.20 21.28
C TRP A 99 5.38 -4.54 19.87
N GLY A 100 5.30 -3.61 18.93
CA GLY A 100 5.77 -3.79 17.56
C GLY A 100 7.29 -3.89 17.49
N VAL A 101 7.77 -4.76 16.60
CA VAL A 101 9.21 -4.99 16.38
C VAL A 101 9.92 -3.69 15.98
N ILE A 102 9.27 -2.83 15.18
CA ILE A 102 9.87 -1.58 14.69
C ILE A 102 10.13 -0.61 15.84
N ASN A 103 9.14 -0.34 16.70
CA ASN A 103 9.32 0.56 17.84
C ASN A 103 10.30 -0.01 18.87
N SER A 104 10.28 -1.33 19.09
CA SER A 104 11.27 -1.97 19.96
C SER A 104 12.71 -1.81 19.45
N LEU A 105 12.90 -1.86 18.13
CA LEU A 105 14.22 -1.68 17.51
C LEU A 105 14.66 -0.22 17.60
N ILE A 106 13.77 0.74 17.35
CA ILE A 106 14.04 2.17 17.53
C ILE A 106 14.49 2.45 18.96
N PHE A 107 13.72 2.01 19.95
CA PHE A 107 14.05 2.20 21.35
C PHE A 107 15.42 1.60 21.72
N ARG A 108 15.74 0.40 21.22
CA ARG A 108 17.06 -0.23 21.47
C ARG A 108 18.23 0.54 20.85
N LEU A 109 18.01 1.20 19.71
CA LEU A 109 19.07 1.91 18.99
C LEU A 109 19.23 3.37 19.46
N THR A 110 18.13 4.02 19.86
CA THR A 110 18.11 5.47 20.15
C THR A 110 17.76 5.80 21.59
N GLY A 111 17.18 4.87 22.34
CA GLY A 111 16.63 5.10 23.69
C GLY A 111 15.33 5.91 23.72
N ALA A 112 14.79 6.29 22.56
CA ALA A 112 13.55 7.06 22.45
C ALA A 112 12.37 6.17 22.04
N ASP A 113 11.17 6.53 22.51
CA ASP A 113 9.95 5.85 22.09
C ASP A 113 9.67 6.09 20.60
N GLY A 114 9.30 5.03 19.90
CA GLY A 114 8.92 5.10 18.50
C GLY A 114 7.55 5.77 18.31
N PRO A 115 7.30 6.39 17.14
CA PRO A 115 6.06 7.12 16.89
C PRO A 115 4.85 6.18 16.78
N ASN A 116 3.65 6.77 16.86
CA ASN A 116 2.39 6.05 16.67
C ASN A 116 2.01 5.95 15.19
N TRP A 117 2.67 5.05 14.46
CA TRP A 117 2.61 4.92 12.99
C TRP A 117 1.20 4.84 12.38
N LEU A 118 0.22 4.31 13.12
CA LEU A 118 -1.10 3.99 12.58
C LEU A 118 -2.23 4.85 13.13
N ASN A 119 -2.02 5.52 14.26
CA ASN A 119 -3.09 6.28 14.93
C ASN A 119 -2.89 7.80 14.83
N ASP A 120 -1.76 8.27 14.31
CA ASP A 120 -1.48 9.69 14.11
C ASP A 120 -1.53 10.03 12.60
N PRO A 121 -2.47 10.89 12.15
CA PRO A 121 -2.66 11.24 10.73
C PRO A 121 -1.66 12.25 10.17
#